data_AF-A0A2T5JYK1-F1
#
_entry.id   AF-A0A2T5JYK1-F1
#
_cell.length_a   1.000
_cell.length_b   1.000
_cell.length_c   1.000
_cell.angle_alpha   90.00
_cell.angle_beta   90.00
_cell.angle_gamma   90.00
#
_symmetry.space_group_name_H-M   'P 1'
#
loop_
_entity.id
_entity.type
_entity.pdbx_description
1 polymer ?
#
loop_
_entity_poly.entity_id
_entity_poly.type
_entity_poly.pdbx_seq_one_letter_code
_entity_poly.pdbx_strand_id
1 'polypeptide(L)'
;MEDDSIFNQEHHSNEATAFLAKKHNSVMEQVKGMRNAFHDLHKEATAEPDWSRMLMQAQSQQAKMQIRAARETYEEEAKYKAWEAIQKVQDGKVTQILSKPLHERNKQFYDELRRSDVQSYYDTKVQAQRRRDIQTLGLAYHLKNGGK
;
A
#
# COMPACT_ATOMS: atom_id res chain seq x y z
N MET A 1 62.08 14.16 -18.84
CA MET A 1 61.10 14.63 -17.86
C MET A 1 59.97 15.23 -18.69
N GLU A 2 59.22 14.39 -19.40
CA GLU A 2 58.07 13.60 -18.90
C GLU A 2 57.03 14.50 -18.22
N ASP A 3 55.92 14.73 -18.91
CA ASP A 3 54.60 14.32 -18.40
C ASP A 3 53.55 14.47 -19.53
N ASP A 4 53.53 13.50 -20.45
CA ASP A 4 52.37 13.24 -21.30
C ASP A 4 51.29 12.62 -20.43
N SER A 5 50.45 13.48 -19.86
CA SER A 5 49.32 13.10 -19.01
C SER A 5 48.32 12.23 -19.78
N ILE A 6 48.29 10.95 -19.43
CA ILE A 6 47.37 9.91 -19.91
C ILE A 6 45.89 10.17 -19.50
N PHE A 7 45.60 11.29 -18.83
CA PHE A 7 44.32 11.63 -18.22
C PHE A 7 43.43 12.58 -19.03
N ASN A 8 43.81 12.97 -20.25
CA ASN A 8 42.91 13.67 -21.17
C ASN A 8 42.03 12.66 -21.94
N GLN A 9 41.14 11.96 -21.23
CA GLN A 9 39.97 11.34 -21.86
C GLN A 9 38.91 12.43 -22.02
N GLU A 10 38.97 13.12 -23.16
CA GLU A 10 37.87 13.94 -23.63
C GLU A 10 36.56 13.12 -23.61
N HIS A 11 35.50 13.75 -23.11
CA HIS A 11 34.15 13.23 -23.00
C HIS A 11 33.59 12.83 -24.37
N HIS A 12 33.91 11.63 -24.86
CA HIS A 12 33.15 11.00 -25.92
C HIS A 12 31.82 10.53 -25.32
N SER A 13 30.74 11.26 -25.58
CA SER A 13 29.39 10.76 -25.38
C SER A 13 29.24 9.49 -26.21
N ASN A 14 29.32 8.34 -25.55
CA ASN A 14 29.30 7.04 -26.18
C ASN A 14 27.96 6.90 -26.91
N GLU A 15 27.90 7.08 -28.23
CA GLU A 15 26.66 6.95 -29.03
C GLU A 15 25.95 5.62 -28.75
N ALA A 16 26.71 4.58 -28.41
CA ALA A 16 26.21 3.31 -27.93
C ALA A 16 25.35 3.43 -26.65
N THR A 17 25.75 4.26 -25.68
CA THR A 17 24.96 4.52 -24.46
C THR A 17 23.72 5.35 -24.73
N ALA A 18 23.79 6.32 -25.64
CA ALA A 18 22.61 7.10 -26.07
C ALA A 18 21.61 6.23 -26.84
N PHE A 19 22.09 5.31 -27.68
CA PHE A 19 21.26 4.33 -28.39
C PHE A 19 20.60 3.34 -27.42
N LEU A 20 21.35 2.84 -26.43
CA LEU A 20 20.80 1.97 -25.38
C LEU A 20 19.74 2.69 -24.54
N ALA A 21 19.98 3.95 -24.15
CA ALA A 21 19.01 4.76 -23.44
C ALA A 21 17.73 5.01 -24.27
N LYS A 22 17.86 5.26 -25.58
CA LYS A 22 16.73 5.43 -26.49
C LYS A 22 15.92 4.14 -26.65
N LYS A 23 16.59 2.98 -26.75
CA LYS A 23 15.93 1.66 -26.73
C LYS A 23 15.21 1.42 -25.41
N HIS A 24 15.85 1.71 -24.29
CA HIS A 24 15.27 1.54 -22.96
C HIS A 24 14.03 2.41 -22.77
N ASN A 25 14.07 3.67 -23.22
CA ASN A 25 12.91 4.57 -23.17
C ASN A 25 11.77 4.09 -24.07
N SER A 26 12.07 3.64 -25.30
CA SER A 26 11.05 3.08 -26.20
C SER A 26 10.38 1.82 -25.62
N VAL A 27 11.14 0.95 -24.97
CA VAL A 27 10.60 -0.24 -24.28
C VAL A 27 9.74 0.17 -23.09
N MET A 28 10.19 1.13 -22.27
CA MET A 28 9.40 1.67 -21.16
C MET A 28 8.08 2.30 -21.63
N GLU A 29 8.10 2.98 -22.76
CA GLU A 29 6.92 3.64 -23.32
C GLU A 29 5.93 2.64 -23.92
N GLN A 30 6.42 1.56 -24.55
CA GLN A 30 5.60 0.41 -24.95
C GLN A 30 5.01 -0.32 -23.75
N VAL A 31 5.79 -0.53 -22.68
CA VAL A 31 5.31 -1.12 -21.42
C VAL A 31 4.24 -0.25 -20.77
N LYS A 32 4.40 1.08 -20.81
CA LYS A 32 3.40 2.04 -20.31
C LYS A 32 2.13 2.05 -21.16
N GLY A 33 2.25 2.00 -22.49
CA GLY A 33 1.11 1.89 -23.40
C GLY A 33 0.33 0.58 -23.20
N MET A 34 1.03 -0.54 -22.99
CA MET A 34 0.42 -1.82 -22.65
C MET A 34 -0.24 -1.78 -21.26
N ARG A 35 0.41 -1.20 -20.24
CA ARG A 35 -0.18 -1.03 -18.90
C ARG A 35 -1.50 -0.29 -18.97
N ASN A 36 -1.60 0.76 -19.79
CA ASN A 36 -2.84 1.52 -19.98
C ASN A 36 -3.91 0.70 -20.73
N ALA A 37 -3.53 -0.02 -21.79
CA ALA A 37 -4.45 -0.90 -22.51
C ALA A 37 -5.00 -2.04 -21.64
N PHE A 38 -4.18 -2.60 -20.75
CA PHE A 38 -4.62 -3.54 -19.72
C PHE A 38 -5.55 -2.85 -18.72
N HIS A 39 -5.21 -1.65 -18.23
CA HIS A 39 -6.06 -0.90 -17.29
C HIS A 39 -7.46 -0.60 -17.84
N ASP A 40 -7.58 -0.30 -19.14
CA ASP A 40 -8.86 -0.02 -19.80
C ASP A 40 -9.70 -1.28 -20.03
N LEU A 41 -9.06 -2.44 -20.30
CA LEU A 41 -9.73 -3.76 -20.32
C LEU A 41 -10.15 -4.24 -18.91
N HIS A 42 -9.46 -3.80 -17.86
CA HIS A 42 -9.67 -4.25 -16.48
C HIS A 42 -10.78 -3.52 -15.71
N LYS A 43 -11.38 -2.45 -16.26
CA LYS A 43 -12.51 -1.77 -15.60
C LYS A 43 -13.82 -2.56 -15.64
N GLU A 44 -13.94 -3.61 -16.47
CA GLU A 44 -15.20 -4.32 -16.67
C GLU A 44 -15.23 -5.79 -16.18
N ALA A 45 -14.10 -6.41 -15.85
CA ALA A 45 -14.06 -7.84 -15.48
C ALA A 45 -13.52 -8.07 -14.07
N THR A 46 -14.41 -8.40 -13.14
CA THR A 46 -14.13 -8.89 -11.78
C THR A 46 -13.56 -10.32 -11.72
N ALA A 47 -13.16 -10.91 -12.85
CA ALA A 47 -12.62 -12.27 -12.93
C ALA A 47 -11.10 -12.25 -13.12
N GLU A 48 -10.40 -13.11 -12.39
CA GLU A 48 -8.95 -13.29 -12.54
C GLU A 48 -8.60 -13.68 -13.99
N PRO A 49 -7.57 -13.07 -14.60
CA PRO A 49 -7.13 -13.45 -15.94
C PRO A 49 -6.67 -14.91 -16.01
N ASP A 50 -7.00 -15.62 -17.09
CA ASP A 50 -6.49 -16.98 -17.34
C ASP A 50 -5.02 -16.95 -17.78
N TRP A 51 -4.14 -16.77 -16.80
CA TRP A 51 -2.69 -16.67 -16.99
C TRP A 51 -2.09 -17.90 -17.67
N SER A 52 -2.64 -19.08 -17.37
CA SER A 52 -2.18 -20.36 -17.93
C SER A 52 -2.41 -20.42 -19.44
N ARG A 53 -3.60 -20.04 -19.89
CA ARG A 53 -3.92 -19.97 -21.32
C ARG A 53 -3.09 -18.90 -22.04
N MET A 54 -2.87 -17.74 -21.41
CA MET A 54 -2.02 -16.69 -21.97
C MET A 54 -0.57 -17.16 -22.15
N LEU A 55 -0.01 -17.87 -21.17
CA LEU A 55 1.34 -18.43 -21.26
C LEU A 55 1.47 -19.52 -22.33
N MET A 56 0.42 -20.33 -22.55
CA MET A 56 0.40 -21.33 -23.61
C MET A 56 0.29 -20.70 -25.01
N GLN A 57 -0.47 -19.61 -25.15
CA GLN A 57 -0.67 -18.91 -26.42
C GLN A 57 0.50 -17.99 -26.79
N ALA A 58 1.33 -17.59 -25.82
CA ALA A 58 2.48 -16.74 -26.05
C ALA A 58 3.55 -17.44 -26.90
N GLN A 59 3.79 -16.90 -28.10
CA GLN A 59 4.72 -17.48 -29.07
C GLN A 59 6.19 -17.17 -28.79
N SER A 60 6.50 -16.14 -28.00
CA SER A 60 7.88 -15.73 -27.70
C SER A 60 8.21 -15.81 -26.22
N GLN A 61 9.48 -16.06 -25.89
CA GLN A 61 9.95 -16.09 -24.51
C GLN A 61 9.81 -14.72 -23.82
N GLN A 62 9.96 -13.64 -24.59
CA GLN A 62 9.75 -12.28 -24.10
C GLN A 62 8.28 -12.05 -23.72
N ALA A 63 7.33 -12.50 -24.53
CA ALA A 63 5.90 -12.42 -24.20
C ALA A 63 5.56 -13.25 -22.95
N LYS A 64 6.15 -14.44 -22.79
CA LYS A 64 5.98 -15.26 -21.57
C LYS A 64 6.50 -14.55 -20.32
N MET A 65 7.65 -13.87 -20.39
CA MET A 65 8.16 -13.07 -19.26
C MET A 65 7.24 -11.90 -18.92
N GLN A 66 6.71 -11.21 -19.93
CA GLN A 66 5.76 -10.11 -19.70
C GLN A 66 4.47 -10.59 -19.02
N ILE A 67 3.94 -11.75 -19.43
CA ILE A 67 2.75 -12.34 -18.79
C ILE A 67 3.04 -12.72 -17.33
N ARG A 68 4.23 -13.26 -17.03
CA ARG A 68 4.63 -13.56 -15.65
C ARG A 68 4.73 -12.29 -14.79
N ALA A 69 5.36 -11.25 -15.31
CA ALA A 69 5.46 -9.97 -14.61
C ALA A 69 4.07 -9.34 -14.37
N ALA A 70 3.19 -9.38 -15.37
CA ALA A 70 1.82 -8.89 -15.23
C ALA A 70 1.03 -9.67 -14.16
N ARG A 71 1.20 -11.00 -14.12
CA ARG A 71 0.61 -11.84 -13.08
C ARG A 71 1.12 -11.47 -11.68
N GLU A 72 2.42 -11.29 -11.52
CA GLU A 72 3.01 -10.89 -10.23
C GLU A 72 2.45 -9.55 -9.75
N THR A 73 2.39 -8.55 -10.64
CA THR A 73 1.79 -7.24 -10.31
C THR A 73 0.31 -7.36 -9.95
N TYR A 74 -0.44 -8.25 -10.60
CA TYR A 74 -1.84 -8.50 -10.28
C TYR A 74 -2.01 -9.14 -8.89
N GLU A 75 -1.19 -10.14 -8.57
CA GLU A 75 -1.20 -10.78 -7.25
C GLU A 75 -0.81 -9.80 -6.14
N GLU A 76 0.16 -8.91 -6.39
CA GLU A 76 0.53 -7.84 -5.46
C GLU A 76 -0.59 -6.81 -5.27
N GLU A 77 -1.22 -6.35 -6.35
CA GLU A 77 -2.36 -5.43 -6.28
C GLU A 77 -3.55 -6.06 -5.54
N ALA A 78 -3.81 -7.36 -5.75
CA ALA A 78 -4.86 -8.08 -5.04
C ALA A 78 -4.57 -8.16 -3.54
N LYS A 79 -3.32 -8.49 -3.15
CA LYS A 79 -2.88 -8.47 -1.74
C LYS A 79 -3.00 -7.07 -1.14
N TYR A 80 -2.60 -6.05 -1.87
CA TYR A 80 -2.71 -4.66 -1.43
C TYR A 80 -4.16 -4.24 -1.20
N LYS A 81 -5.06 -4.54 -2.16
CA LYS A 81 -6.51 -4.27 -2.02
C LYS A 81 -7.11 -5.01 -0.82
N ALA A 82 -6.71 -6.26 -0.59
CA ALA A 82 -7.16 -7.02 0.57
C ALA A 82 -6.67 -6.39 1.88
N TRP A 83 -5.41 -5.98 1.94
CA TRP A 83 -4.84 -5.26 3.08
C TRP A 83 -5.56 -3.93 3.32
N GLU A 84 -5.81 -3.15 2.27
CA GLU A 84 -6.54 -1.89 2.35
C GLU A 84 -7.97 -2.08 2.86
N ALA A 85 -8.65 -3.15 2.44
CA ALA A 85 -9.98 -3.49 2.95
C ALA A 85 -9.95 -3.81 4.46
N ILE A 86 -8.95 -4.59 4.91
CA ILE A 86 -8.77 -4.89 6.34
C ILE A 86 -8.48 -3.61 7.13
N GLN A 87 -7.62 -2.72 6.61
CA GLN A 87 -7.33 -1.42 7.22
C GLN A 87 -8.59 -0.56 7.35
N LYS A 88 -9.41 -0.46 6.29
CA LYS A 88 -10.67 0.28 6.32
C LYS A 88 -11.64 -0.24 7.38
N VAL A 89 -11.73 -1.56 7.54
CA VAL A 89 -12.57 -2.16 8.60
C VAL A 89 -12.03 -1.80 9.99
N GLN A 90 -10.71 -1.83 10.18
CA GLN A 90 -10.10 -1.46 11.47
C GLN A 90 -10.29 0.04 11.78
N ASP A 91 -10.06 0.93 10.81
CA ASP A 91 -10.32 2.36 10.96
C ASP A 91 -11.81 2.66 11.25
N GLY A 92 -12.71 1.90 10.64
CA GLY A 92 -14.15 1.97 10.92
C GLY A 92 -14.48 1.63 12.38
N LYS A 93 -13.87 0.57 12.93
CA LYS A 93 -14.02 0.20 14.35
C LYS A 93 -13.47 1.28 15.28
N VAL A 94 -12.30 1.84 14.99
CA VAL A 94 -11.71 2.93 15.78
C VAL A 94 -12.62 4.17 15.75
N THR A 95 -13.14 4.54 14.58
CA THR A 95 -14.10 5.64 14.45
C THR A 95 -15.34 5.41 15.32
N GLN A 96 -15.88 4.19 15.36
CA GLN A 96 -17.03 3.84 16.19
C GLN A 96 -16.74 3.91 17.70
N ILE A 97 -15.54 3.50 18.12
CA ILE A 97 -15.08 3.64 19.52
C ILE A 97 -15.01 5.11 19.91
N LEU A 98 -14.47 5.95 19.02
CA LEU A 98 -14.27 7.38 19.26
C LEU A 98 -15.55 8.21 19.11
N SER A 99 -16.59 7.70 18.45
CA SER A 99 -17.89 8.38 18.35
C SER A 99 -18.74 8.25 19.62
N LYS A 100 -18.36 7.36 20.55
CA LYS A 100 -19.03 7.22 21.85
C LYS A 100 -19.02 8.53 22.62
N PRO A 101 -20.12 8.94 23.30
CA PRO A 101 -20.14 10.16 24.10
C PRO A 101 -19.04 10.19 25.18
N LEU A 102 -18.53 11.37 25.49
CA LEU A 102 -17.44 11.54 26.47
C LEU A 102 -17.74 10.91 27.83
N HIS A 103 -18.97 11.03 28.33
CA HIS A 103 -19.37 10.46 29.61
C HIS A 103 -19.35 8.93 29.61
N GLU A 104 -19.48 8.28 28.45
CA GLU A 104 -19.39 6.82 28.33
C GLU A 104 -17.94 6.34 28.26
N ARG A 105 -17.01 7.17 27.74
CA ARG A 105 -15.58 6.85 27.55
C ARG A 105 -14.75 7.07 28.82
N ASN A 106 -15.15 6.41 29.90
CA ASN A 106 -14.46 6.45 31.19
C ASN A 106 -13.44 5.30 31.33
N LYS A 107 -12.83 5.15 32.51
CA LYS A 107 -11.86 4.08 32.79
C LYS A 107 -12.42 2.69 32.50
N GLN A 108 -13.66 2.43 32.90
CA GLN A 108 -14.29 1.12 32.72
C GLN A 108 -14.41 0.78 31.23
N PHE A 109 -14.86 1.72 30.41
CA PHE A 109 -14.93 1.54 28.95
C PHE A 109 -13.58 1.14 28.36
N TYR A 110 -12.50 1.84 28.72
CA TYR A 110 -11.16 1.52 28.21
C TYR A 110 -10.61 0.20 28.77
N ASP A 111 -10.91 -0.15 30.02
CA ASP A 111 -10.52 -1.44 30.60
C ASP A 111 -11.27 -2.60 29.93
N GLU A 112 -12.55 -2.42 29.60
CA GLU A 112 -13.34 -3.37 28.83
C GLU A 112 -12.84 -3.49 27.39
N LEU A 113 -12.59 -2.36 26.72
CA LEU A 113 -12.01 -2.33 25.38
C LEU A 113 -10.68 -3.06 25.33
N ARG A 114 -9.83 -2.89 26.34
CA ARG A 114 -8.55 -3.62 26.46
C ARG A 114 -8.75 -5.13 26.54
N ARG A 115 -9.84 -5.61 27.15
CA ARG A 115 -10.14 -7.04 27.30
C ARG A 115 -10.82 -7.61 26.06
N SER A 116 -11.73 -6.87 25.44
CA SER A 116 -12.55 -7.34 24.31
C SER A 116 -11.88 -7.15 22.95
N ASP A 117 -11.17 -6.04 22.75
CA ASP A 117 -10.51 -5.68 21.49
C ASP A 117 -9.16 -4.98 21.76
N VAL A 118 -8.15 -5.81 22.02
CA VAL A 118 -6.77 -5.40 22.34
C VAL A 118 -6.17 -4.55 21.20
N GLN A 119 -6.47 -4.89 19.95
CA GLN A 119 -5.88 -4.23 18.79
C GLN A 119 -6.39 -2.79 18.66
N SER A 120 -7.70 -2.57 18.81
CA SER A 120 -8.26 -1.22 18.84
C SER A 120 -7.85 -0.44 20.09
N TYR A 121 -7.70 -1.11 21.25
CA TYR A 121 -7.23 -0.45 22.46
C TYR A 121 -5.84 0.18 22.29
N TYR A 122 -4.88 -0.56 21.71
CA TYR A 122 -3.51 -0.05 21.51
C TYR A 122 -3.34 0.85 20.28
N ASP A 123 -4.42 1.14 19.55
CA ASP A 123 -4.39 2.10 18.46
C ASP A 123 -3.97 3.50 18.95
N THR A 124 -3.12 4.16 18.16
CA THR A 124 -2.55 5.46 18.52
C THR A 124 -3.61 6.55 18.69
N LYS A 125 -4.67 6.54 17.87
CA LYS A 125 -5.78 7.50 17.94
C LYS A 125 -6.59 7.27 19.22
N VAL A 126 -6.86 6.00 19.55
CA VAL A 126 -7.59 5.62 20.77
C VAL A 126 -6.81 6.00 22.03
N GLN A 127 -5.50 5.71 22.07
CA GLN A 127 -4.64 6.11 23.20
C GLN A 127 -4.51 7.62 23.35
N ALA A 128 -4.43 8.36 22.24
CA ALA A 128 -4.43 9.81 22.27
C ALA A 128 -5.75 10.37 22.82
N GLN A 129 -6.90 9.83 22.39
CA GLN A 129 -8.19 10.25 22.91
C GLN A 129 -8.35 9.90 24.39
N ARG A 130 -7.93 8.71 24.81
CA ARG A 130 -7.94 8.30 26.22
C ARG A 130 -7.22 9.30 27.12
N ARG A 131 -6.04 9.79 26.70
CA ARG A 131 -5.31 10.82 27.45
C ARG A 131 -6.10 12.13 27.57
N ARG A 132 -6.79 12.55 26.51
CA ARG A 132 -7.67 13.73 26.54
C ARG A 132 -8.86 13.49 27.46
N ASP A 133 -9.51 12.34 27.35
CA ASP A 133 -10.67 12.00 28.16
C ASP A 133 -10.31 11.94 29.66
N ILE A 134 -9.13 11.44 30.03
CA ILE A 134 -8.59 11.51 31.41
C ILE A 134 -8.46 12.97 31.87
N GLN A 135 -7.91 13.84 31.03
CA GLN A 135 -7.73 15.26 31.36
C GLN A 135 -9.07 16.01 31.47
N THR A 136 -10.03 15.71 30.59
CA THR A 136 -11.33 16.38 30.55
C THR A 136 -12.25 15.93 31.67
N LEU A 137 -12.31 14.62 31.95
CA LEU A 137 -13.19 14.07 32.99
C LEU A 137 -12.57 14.16 34.39
N GLY A 138 -11.24 14.21 34.51
CA GLY A 138 -10.55 14.27 35.80
C GLY A 138 -10.98 13.11 36.71
N LEU A 139 -11.45 13.42 37.93
CA LEU A 139 -11.97 12.42 38.87
C LEU A 139 -13.15 11.62 38.30
N ALA A 140 -13.97 12.22 37.44
CA ALA A 140 -15.10 11.55 36.82
C ALA A 140 -14.69 10.41 35.88
N TYR A 141 -13.43 10.38 35.41
CA TYR A 141 -12.90 9.29 34.59
C TYR A 141 -12.93 7.94 35.32
N HIS A 142 -12.80 7.96 36.65
CA HIS A 142 -12.77 6.74 37.47
C HIS A 142 -14.15 6.31 37.95
N LEU A 143 -15.17 7.14 37.76
CA LEU A 143 -16.54 6.79 38.11
C LEU A 143 -17.00 5.68 37.16
N LYS A 144 -17.48 4.57 37.73
CA LYS A 144 -18.22 3.59 36.93
C LYS A 144 -19.42 4.29 36.32
N ASN A 145 -19.73 3.98 35.07
CA ASN A 145 -21.02 4.35 34.52
C ASN A 145 -22.06 3.58 35.35
N GLY A 146 -22.74 4.29 36.25
CA GLY A 146 -23.86 3.77 37.02
C GLY A 146 -25.03 3.54 36.09
N GLY A 147 -24.93 2.51 35.25
CA GLY A 147 -26.08 1.89 34.62
C GLY A 147 -26.84 1.13 35.70
N LYS A 148 -28.14 1.43 35.79
CA LYS A 148 -29.14 0.71 36.57
C LYS A 148 -29.04 -0.80 36.40
#